data_AF-A0A9P7EEI4-F1
#
_entry.id   AF-A0A9P7EEI4-F1
#
_cell.length_a   1.000
_cell.length_b   1.000
_cell.length_c   1.000
_cell.angle_alpha   90.00
_cell.angle_beta   90.00
_cell.angle_gamma   90.00
#
_symmetry.space_group_name_H-M   'P 1'
#
loop_
_entity.id
_entity.type
_entity.pdbx_description
1 polymer ?
#
loop_
_entity_poly.entity_id
_entity_poly.type
_entity_poly.pdbx_seq_one_letter_code
_entity_poly.pdbx_strand_id
1 'polypeptide(L)'
;IIINETSTLHYHAKARFAGKYHKWAKDNAFLSKLPGDIAAEKMKAARAQEILNVHMTEHKLLEHVVPYSDQLFRKAAIKWLIAMDQPIQALKHLRFKEMVDIASCATQGVKIPGHKATCTEIMHLFKSHLTKLRKKLNVHCHSLHYCLL
;
A
#
# COMPACT_ATOMS: atom_id res chain seq x y z
N ILE A 1 -42.61 -13.20 -13.45
CA ILE A 1 -42.07 -11.92 -13.98
C ILE A 1 -40.81 -12.28 -14.76
N ILE A 2 -40.87 -12.29 -16.10
CA ILE A 2 -39.68 -12.54 -16.92
C ILE A 2 -38.86 -11.24 -16.89
N ILE A 3 -37.80 -11.23 -16.08
CA ILE A 3 -36.85 -10.11 -16.07
C ILE A 3 -36.03 -10.25 -17.34
N ASN A 4 -36.46 -9.57 -18.41
CA ASN A 4 -35.64 -9.44 -19.60
C ASN A 4 -34.45 -8.54 -19.25
N GLU A 5 -33.23 -9.04 -19.42
CA GLU A 5 -32.04 -8.23 -19.16
C GLU A 5 -32.10 -6.97 -20.02
N THR A 6 -32.02 -5.80 -19.37
CA THR A 6 -32.16 -4.49 -20.02
C THR A 6 -31.11 -4.24 -21.09
N SER A 7 -29.96 -4.91 -20.98
CA SER A 7 -28.92 -4.99 -22.02
C SER A 7 -29.49 -5.52 -23.35
N THR A 8 -30.20 -6.64 -23.32
CA THR A 8 -30.73 -7.34 -24.50
C THR A 8 -31.72 -6.49 -25.29
N LEU A 9 -32.56 -5.70 -24.61
CA LEU A 9 -33.52 -4.79 -25.27
C LEU A 9 -32.83 -3.64 -26.00
N HIS A 10 -31.78 -3.07 -25.42
CA HIS A 10 -31.02 -1.99 -26.08
C HIS A 10 -30.25 -2.49 -27.30
N TYR A 11 -29.74 -3.73 -27.27
CA TYR A 11 -29.11 -4.34 -28.45
C TYR A 11 -30.12 -4.62 -29.57
N HIS A 12 -31.31 -5.14 -29.24
CA HIS A 12 -32.36 -5.37 -30.24
C HIS A 12 -32.90 -4.05 -30.82
N ALA A 13 -33.09 -3.02 -29.97
CA ALA A 13 -33.47 -1.68 -30.40
C ALA A 13 -32.42 -1.07 -31.33
N LYS A 14 -31.13 -1.24 -31.02
CA LYS A 14 -30.03 -0.84 -31.91
C LYS A 14 -30.10 -1.55 -33.26
N ALA A 15 -30.28 -2.87 -33.26
CA ALA A 15 -30.23 -3.68 -34.48
C ALA A 15 -31.38 -3.38 -35.46
N ARG A 16 -32.60 -3.16 -34.95
CA ARG A 16 -33.80 -3.03 -35.79
C ARG A 16 -34.39 -1.61 -35.87
N PHE A 17 -34.11 -0.77 -34.88
CA PHE A 17 -34.83 0.49 -34.69
C PHE A 17 -33.92 1.69 -34.40
N ALA A 18 -32.60 1.57 -34.60
CA ALA A 18 -31.65 2.65 -34.27
C ALA A 18 -32.10 4.01 -34.80
N GLY A 19 -32.41 4.17 -36.09
CA GLY A 19 -32.81 5.47 -36.64
C GLY A 19 -34.05 6.07 -35.99
N LYS A 20 -35.08 5.24 -35.72
CA LYS A 20 -36.31 5.69 -35.04
C LYS A 20 -36.06 6.06 -33.59
N TYR A 21 -35.20 5.29 -32.91
CA TYR A 21 -34.83 5.55 -31.51
C TYR A 21 -34.05 6.86 -31.35
N HIS A 22 -33.08 7.15 -32.22
CA HIS A 22 -32.35 8.43 -32.17
C HIS A 22 -33.29 9.62 -32.39
N LYS A 23 -34.23 9.51 -33.33
CA LYS A 23 -35.22 10.55 -33.59
C LYS A 23 -36.11 10.78 -32.36
N TRP A 24 -36.64 9.70 -31.78
CA TRP A 24 -37.42 9.78 -30.54
C TRP A 24 -36.62 10.38 -29.39
N ALA A 25 -35.37 9.93 -29.18
CA ALA A 25 -34.52 10.45 -28.10
C ALA A 25 -34.27 11.96 -28.26
N LYS A 26 -34.01 12.42 -29.50
CA LYS A 26 -33.84 13.85 -29.80
C LYS A 26 -35.12 14.65 -29.58
N ASP A 27 -36.25 14.15 -30.06
CA ASP A 27 -37.56 14.82 -29.96
C ASP A 27 -38.05 14.92 -28.50
N ASN A 28 -37.58 14.03 -27.63
CA ASN A 28 -37.91 13.99 -26.20
C ASN A 28 -36.78 14.52 -25.30
N ALA A 29 -35.73 15.14 -25.86
CA ALA A 29 -34.57 15.65 -25.12
C ALA A 29 -33.85 14.61 -24.24
N PHE A 30 -33.86 13.33 -24.63
CA PHE A 30 -33.13 12.26 -23.97
C PHE A 30 -31.78 12.00 -24.63
N LEU A 31 -30.78 11.70 -23.79
CA LEU A 31 -29.49 11.19 -24.25
C LEU A 31 -29.64 9.76 -24.74
N SER A 32 -29.15 9.48 -25.95
CA SER A 32 -29.16 8.12 -26.50
C SER A 32 -28.31 7.19 -25.64
N LYS A 33 -28.92 6.11 -25.14
CA LYS A 33 -28.24 5.05 -24.37
C LYS A 33 -27.98 3.80 -25.20
N LEU A 34 -27.97 3.92 -26.53
CA LEU A 34 -27.60 2.78 -27.36
C LEU A 34 -26.12 2.44 -27.12
N PRO A 35 -25.75 1.14 -27.12
CA PRO A 35 -24.38 0.72 -26.83
C PRO A 35 -23.30 1.38 -27.70
N GLY A 36 -23.65 1.78 -28.94
CA GLY A 36 -22.73 2.49 -29.82
C GLY A 36 -22.41 3.91 -29.36
N ASP A 37 -23.42 4.66 -28.90
CA ASP A 37 -23.26 6.05 -28.50
C ASP A 37 -22.54 6.16 -27.16
N ILE A 38 -22.87 5.27 -26.22
CA ILE A 38 -22.15 5.15 -24.94
C ILE A 38 -20.67 4.85 -25.17
N ALA A 39 -20.35 3.96 -26.12
CA ALA A 39 -18.96 3.64 -26.45
C ALA A 39 -18.23 4.84 -27.07
N ALA A 40 -18.89 5.58 -27.97
CA ALA A 40 -18.33 6.78 -28.58
C ALA A 40 -18.07 7.89 -27.54
N GLU A 41 -19.00 8.07 -26.59
CA GLU A 41 -18.86 9.02 -25.49
C GLU A 41 -17.69 8.64 -24.56
N LYS A 42 -17.57 7.36 -24.20
CA LYS A 42 -16.43 6.86 -23.41
C LYS A 42 -15.09 7.09 -24.12
N MET A 43 -15.02 6.87 -25.44
CA MET A 43 -13.81 7.15 -26.22
C MET A 43 -13.50 8.65 -26.31
N LYS A 44 -14.51 9.51 -26.32
CA LYS A 44 -14.32 10.96 -26.28
C LYS A 44 -13.82 11.42 -24.91
N ALA A 45 -14.37 10.87 -23.84
CA ALA A 45 -13.92 11.12 -22.46
C ALA A 45 -12.50 10.63 -22.21
N ALA A 46 -12.14 9.43 -22.70
CA ALA A 46 -10.79 8.89 -22.60
C ALA A 46 -9.75 9.79 -23.30
N ARG A 47 -10.06 10.30 -24.49
CA ARG A 47 -9.19 11.26 -25.20
C ARG A 47 -9.05 12.58 -24.46
N ALA A 48 -10.12 13.09 -23.83
CA ALA A 48 -10.05 14.29 -23.01
C ALA A 48 -9.16 14.09 -21.77
N GLN A 49 -9.19 12.90 -21.16
CA GLN A 49 -8.30 12.54 -20.05
C GLN A 49 -6.84 12.40 -20.48
N GLU A 50 -6.58 11.84 -21.67
CA GLU A 50 -5.24 11.72 -22.25
C GLU A 50 -4.61 13.11 -22.47
N ILE A 51 -5.38 14.07 -22.99
CA ILE A 51 -4.94 15.47 -23.18
C ILE A 51 -4.59 16.13 -21.84
N LEU A 52 -5.39 15.90 -20.79
CA LEU A 52 -5.09 16.39 -19.44
C LEU A 52 -3.80 15.79 -18.88
N ASN A 53 -3.56 14.49 -19.10
CA ASN A 53 -2.38 13.80 -18.61
C ASN A 53 -1.09 14.28 -19.30
N VAL A 54 -1.15 14.64 -20.59
CA VAL A 54 0.00 15.21 -21.34
C VAL A 54 0.49 16.52 -20.72
N HIS A 55 -0.38 17.29 -20.06
CA HIS A 55 -0.03 18.53 -19.38
C HIS A 55 0.24 18.38 -17.89
N MET A 56 0.04 17.20 -17.30
CA MET A 56 0.41 16.91 -15.93
C MET A 56 1.87 16.49 -15.89
N THR A 57 2.76 17.45 -15.58
CA THR A 57 4.12 17.10 -15.19
C THR A 57 4.05 16.37 -13.86
N GLU A 58 4.57 15.14 -13.79
CA GLU A 58 4.77 14.45 -12.52
C GLU A 58 5.68 15.31 -11.65
N HIS A 59 5.10 16.07 -10.73
CA HIS A 59 5.86 16.69 -9.66
C HIS A 59 6.39 15.53 -8.81
N LYS A 60 7.68 15.22 -8.97
CA LYS A 60 8.42 14.44 -7.99
C LYS A 60 8.13 15.13 -6.66
N LEU A 61 7.36 14.48 -5.79
CA LEU A 61 7.25 14.87 -4.39
C LEU A 61 8.67 14.78 -3.85
N LEU A 62 9.39 15.90 -3.91
CA LEU A 62 10.50 16.13 -3.00
C LEU A 62 9.82 16.08 -1.65
N GLU A 63 9.93 14.94 -0.98
CA GLU A 63 9.60 14.81 0.43
C GLU A 63 10.30 15.97 1.12
N HIS A 64 9.53 17.01 1.46
CA HIS A 64 10.07 18.16 2.16
C HIS A 64 10.48 17.62 3.52
N VAL A 65 11.78 17.39 3.70
CA VAL A 65 12.37 17.03 4.97
C VAL A 65 12.10 18.21 5.89
N VAL A 66 11.08 18.08 6.75
CA VAL A 66 10.82 19.07 7.80
C VAL A 66 12.10 19.17 8.61
N PRO A 67 12.73 20.36 8.69
CA PRO A 67 13.98 20.51 9.44
C PRO A 67 13.79 20.03 10.87
N TYR A 68 14.78 19.33 11.39
CA TYR A 68 14.75 18.87 12.77
C TYR A 68 14.64 20.06 13.73
N SER A 69 13.77 19.93 14.73
CA SER A 69 13.68 20.83 15.88
C SER A 69 13.31 20.00 17.10
N ASP A 70 13.98 20.24 18.23
CA ASP A 70 13.70 19.55 19.50
C ASP A 70 12.23 19.66 19.91
N GLN A 71 11.60 20.81 19.63
CA GLN A 71 10.19 21.04 19.95
C GLN A 71 9.26 20.16 19.09
N LEU A 72 9.55 20.03 17.79
CA LEU A 72 8.80 19.19 16.87
C LEU A 72 8.97 17.71 17.23
N PHE A 73 10.21 17.28 17.48
CA PHE A 73 10.51 15.92 17.89
C PHE A 73 9.81 15.56 19.20
N ARG A 74 9.90 16.42 20.23
CA ARG A 74 9.21 16.20 21.51
C ARG A 74 7.70 16.08 21.34
N LYS A 75 7.09 16.93 20.51
CA LYS A 75 5.65 16.88 20.23
C LYS A 75 5.26 15.59 19.51
N ALA A 76 6.06 15.16 18.52
CA ALA A 76 5.84 13.92 17.80
C ALA A 76 5.98 12.69 18.72
N ALA A 77 7.01 12.66 19.56
CA ALA A 77 7.25 11.59 20.53
C ALA A 77 6.09 11.45 21.54
N ILE A 78 5.59 12.57 22.10
CA ILE A 78 4.44 12.54 23.02
C ILE A 78 3.19 12.01 22.31
N LYS A 79 2.92 12.47 21.08
CA LYS A 79 1.77 11.97 20.29
C LYS A 79 1.88 10.47 20.04
N TRP A 80 3.08 9.99 19.70
CA TRP A 80 3.33 8.57 19.49
C TRP A 80 3.11 7.74 20.76
N LEU A 81 3.56 8.22 21.93
CA LEU A 81 3.31 7.56 23.21
C LEU A 81 1.82 7.41 23.49
N ILE A 82 1.04 8.48 23.33
CA ILE A 82 -0.41 8.48 23.57
C ILE A 82 -1.14 7.55 22.59
N ALA A 83 -0.81 7.65 21.30
CA ALA A 83 -1.50 6.89 20.26
C ALA A 83 -1.31 5.38 20.37
N MET A 84 -0.13 4.95 20.85
CA MET A 84 0.25 3.55 20.94
C MET A 84 0.20 3.01 22.39
N ASP A 85 -0.35 3.80 23.32
CA ASP A 85 -0.41 3.51 24.76
C ASP A 85 0.93 3.01 25.33
N GLN A 86 2.01 3.69 24.96
CA GLN A 86 3.36 3.32 25.35
C GLN A 86 3.75 3.96 26.69
N PRO A 87 4.50 3.25 27.55
CA PRO A 87 4.99 3.83 28.79
C PRO A 87 6.01 4.94 28.49
N ILE A 88 6.05 5.96 29.36
CA ILE A 88 7.03 7.07 29.26
C ILE A 88 8.48 6.55 29.25
N GLN A 89 8.73 5.41 29.89
CA GLN A 89 10.03 4.75 29.93
C GLN A 89 10.51 4.28 28.55
N ALA A 90 9.63 4.12 27.56
CA ALA A 90 10.01 3.75 26.19
C ALA A 90 11.02 4.75 25.58
N LEU A 91 10.89 6.04 25.86
CA LEU A 91 11.83 7.07 25.37
C LEU A 91 13.22 6.98 26.03
N LYS A 92 13.34 6.32 27.19
CA LYS A 92 14.62 6.12 27.88
C LYS A 92 15.34 4.85 27.41
N HIS A 93 14.68 4.00 26.62
CA HIS A 93 15.23 2.72 26.23
C HIS A 93 16.36 2.91 25.20
N LEU A 94 17.52 2.28 25.43
CA LEU A 94 18.71 2.48 24.59
C LEU A 94 18.45 2.13 23.12
N ARG A 95 17.68 1.07 22.83
CA ARG A 95 17.33 0.69 21.44
C ARG A 95 16.46 1.74 20.74
N PHE A 96 15.64 2.47 21.49
CA PHE A 96 14.85 3.56 20.90
C PHE A 96 15.78 4.70 20.45
N LYS A 97 16.73 5.07 21.31
CA LYS A 97 17.76 6.07 20.96
C LYS A 97 18.59 5.63 19.75
N GLU A 98 19.09 4.39 19.74
CA GLU A 98 19.83 3.83 18.60
C GLU A 98 19.03 3.92 17.29
N MET A 99 17.73 3.61 17.33
CA MET A 99 16.86 3.70 16.16
C MET A 99 16.72 5.15 15.66
N VAL A 100 16.57 6.12 16.57
CA VAL A 100 16.48 7.55 16.23
C VAL A 100 17.80 8.06 15.65
N ASP A 101 18.93 7.68 16.24
CA ASP A 101 20.26 8.07 15.77
C ASP A 101 20.50 7.54 14.34
N ILE A 102 20.16 6.28 14.06
CA ILE A 102 20.23 5.69 12.71
C ILE A 102 19.30 6.42 11.73
N ALA A 103 18.07 6.70 12.15
CA ALA A 103 17.08 7.41 11.34
C ALA A 103 17.52 8.85 11.00
N SER A 104 18.18 9.54 11.93
CA SER A 104 18.64 10.92 11.75
C SER A 104 19.70 11.06 10.65
N CYS A 105 20.47 10.00 10.39
CA CYS A 105 21.47 9.94 9.33
C CYS A 105 20.87 9.64 7.94
N ALA A 106 19.58 9.33 7.84
CA ALA A 106 18.97 8.91 6.58
C ALA A 106 18.73 10.09 5.64
N THR A 107 19.43 10.12 4.50
CA THR A 107 19.32 11.19 3.50
C THR A 107 18.04 11.10 2.66
N GLN A 108 17.49 9.89 2.49
CA GLN A 108 16.31 9.62 1.65
C GLN A 108 15.08 9.22 2.48
N GLY A 109 15.00 9.72 3.71
CA GLY A 109 13.98 9.31 4.67
C GLY A 109 14.14 7.87 5.15
N VAL A 110 13.21 7.41 5.99
CA VAL A 110 13.25 6.10 6.63
C VAL A 110 12.09 5.23 6.11
N LYS A 111 12.42 4.07 5.55
CA LYS A 111 11.42 3.07 5.14
C LYS A 111 11.07 2.18 6.31
N ILE A 112 9.88 2.37 6.89
CA ILE A 112 9.38 1.52 7.98
C ILE A 112 8.84 0.21 7.38
N PRO A 113 9.34 -0.96 7.80
CA PRO A 113 8.84 -2.24 7.30
C PRO A 113 7.38 -2.47 7.71
N GLY A 114 6.60 -3.05 6.81
CA GLY A 114 5.22 -3.45 7.11
C GLY A 114 5.15 -4.65 8.06
N HIS A 115 3.99 -4.86 8.69
CA HIS A 115 3.78 -5.89 9.71
C HIS A 115 4.32 -7.27 9.34
N LYS A 116 3.99 -7.78 8.14
CA LYS A 116 4.44 -9.11 7.67
C LYS A 116 5.97 -9.19 7.53
N ALA A 117 6.60 -8.13 7.01
CA ALA A 117 8.05 -8.07 6.88
C ALA A 117 8.70 -8.04 8.27
N THR A 118 8.18 -7.20 9.18
CA THR A 118 8.65 -7.13 10.57
C THR A 118 8.53 -8.47 11.29
N CYS A 119 7.40 -9.18 11.19
CA CYS A 119 7.25 -10.51 11.78
C CYS A 119 8.26 -11.52 11.23
N THR A 120 8.52 -11.46 9.91
CA THR A 120 9.48 -12.36 9.25
C THR A 120 10.89 -12.11 9.75
N GLU A 121 11.29 -10.85 9.86
CA GLU A 121 12.61 -10.46 10.37
C GLU A 121 12.81 -10.86 11.84
N ILE A 122 11.81 -10.64 12.69
CA ILE A 122 11.85 -11.09 14.09
C ILE A 122 12.08 -12.60 14.15
N MET A 123 11.30 -13.38 13.40
CA MET A 123 11.43 -14.83 13.39
C MET A 123 12.80 -15.28 12.84
N HIS A 124 13.33 -14.58 11.85
CA HIS A 124 14.66 -14.84 11.31
C HIS A 124 15.77 -14.56 12.35
N LEU A 125 15.69 -13.44 13.08
CA LEU A 125 16.62 -13.11 14.16
C LEU A 125 16.63 -14.20 15.25
N PHE A 126 15.45 -14.65 15.69
CA PHE A 126 15.34 -15.74 16.66
C PHE A 126 15.96 -17.04 16.13
N LYS A 127 15.64 -17.44 14.90
CA LYS A 127 16.24 -18.64 14.28
C LYS A 127 17.76 -18.55 14.20
N SER A 128 18.30 -17.39 13.83
CA SER A 128 19.74 -17.15 13.76
C SER A 128 20.39 -17.27 15.14
N HIS A 129 19.80 -16.66 16.17
CA HIS A 129 20.29 -16.77 17.55
C HIS A 129 20.27 -18.21 18.06
N LEU A 130 19.17 -18.94 17.86
CA LEU A 130 19.05 -20.35 18.26
C LEU A 130 20.07 -21.24 17.51
N THR A 131 20.30 -20.98 16.23
CA THR A 131 21.30 -21.71 15.44
C THR A 131 22.72 -21.46 15.95
N LYS A 132 23.07 -20.20 16.25
CA LYS A 132 24.36 -19.84 16.85
C LYS A 132 24.54 -20.49 18.22
N LEU A 133 23.49 -20.46 19.05
CA LEU A 133 23.48 -21.09 20.35
C LEU A 133 23.67 -22.61 20.24
N ARG A 134 22.92 -23.28 19.36
CA ARG A 134 23.10 -24.71 19.07
C ARG A 134 24.54 -25.02 18.70
N LYS A 135 25.17 -24.26 17.80
CA LYS A 135 26.57 -24.48 17.41
C LYS A 135 27.53 -24.38 18.61
N LYS A 136 27.32 -23.42 19.52
CA LYS A 136 28.15 -23.25 20.72
C LYS A 136 27.92 -24.36 21.75
N LEU A 137 26.69 -24.83 21.90
CA LEU A 137 26.31 -25.86 22.87
C LEU A 137 26.55 -27.28 22.36
N ASN A 138 26.72 -27.49 21.06
CA ASN A 138 27.03 -28.80 20.46
C ASN A 138 28.51 -29.18 20.69
N VAL A 139 28.96 -29.04 21.94
CA VAL A 139 30.16 -29.70 22.45
C VAL A 139 29.88 -31.18 22.31
N HIS A 140 30.63 -31.89 21.47
CA HIS A 140 30.54 -33.34 21.44
C HIS A 140 30.75 -33.84 22.86
N CYS A 141 29.74 -34.46 23.46
CA CYS A 141 29.98 -35.36 24.56
C CYS A 141 30.79 -36.50 23.95
N HIS A 142 32.12 -36.40 24.00
CA HIS A 142 32.98 -37.57 23.86
C HIS A 142 32.50 -38.51 24.96
N SER A 143 31.70 -39.52 24.59
CA SER A 143 31.39 -40.60 25.52
C SER A 143 32.73 -41.11 26.00
N LEU A 144 33.00 -40.94 27.30
CA LEU A 144 34.18 -41.44 27.96
C LEU A 144 34.27 -42.94 27.65
N HIS A 145 35.17 -43.27 26.75
CA HIS A 145 35.51 -44.64 26.42
C HIS A 145 36.53 -45.10 27.46
N TYR A 146 36.10 -45.27 28.71
CA TYR A 146 36.95 -45.86 29.75
C TYR A 146 36.19 -46.86 30.62
N CYS A 147 36.88 -48.00 30.80
CA CYS A 147 36.68 -49.07 31.78
C CYS A 147 35.83 -50.29 31.36
N LEU A 148 36.42 -51.10 30.47
CA LEU A 148 36.46 -52.57 30.63
C LEU A 148 37.92 -53.03 30.48
N LEU A 149 38.64 -53.05 31.61
CA LEU A 149 39.82 -53.87 31.86
C LEU A 149 39.69 -54.41 33.29
#